data_AF-A0A9X3N8H5-F1
#
_entry.id   AF-A0A9X3N8H5-F1
#
_cell.length_a   1.000
_cell.length_b   1.000
_cell.length_c   1.000
_cell.angle_alpha   90.00
_cell.angle_beta   90.00
_cell.angle_gamma   90.00
#
_symmetry.space_group_name_H-M   'P 1'
#
loop_
_entity.id
_entity.type
_entity.pdbx_description
1 polymer ?
#
loop_
_entity_poly.entity_id
_entity_poly.type
_entity_poly.pdbx_seq_one_letter_code
_entity_poly.pdbx_strand_id
1 'polypeptide(L)'
;MICSAVVAPTASADDVYFSVGLNPWATIGLTVDDFAKTRIEYTRGGRVLASSVSGSSPYAFYNELRLGALVSGDVLNLYRNGSFSGAFTYTGPPSIGADACAGRTSFTVTGDEGARIEDAGSYFADVPGSRGEARFTNGNPATITLARPLSSGETVYAETVRSSAWNEGSKVFVHSYGVKTIGACAAPEVPAEPQPPVTTPTPTPEASPDSRRPDAGREFQQAIGRTGAQLGAFTPAKLARKGKLTLAVDVPAAGTTKLRLTTKAKGRTVVLGSGTAVSRSGQTTKVTLKLTADARALLKRSKRLKVTLKGTFIGGGRTTTQTTSVTLKR
;
A
#
# COMPACT_ATOMS: atom_id res chain seq x y z
N MET A 1 52.29 6.31 -5.55
CA MET A 1 51.46 6.39 -4.32
C MET A 1 50.14 5.72 -4.64
N ILE A 2 49.97 4.46 -4.23
CA ILE A 2 48.79 3.64 -4.54
C ILE A 2 47.77 3.91 -3.44
N CYS A 3 46.71 4.65 -3.75
CA CYS A 3 45.57 4.82 -2.85
C CYS A 3 44.73 3.54 -2.90
N SER A 4 44.94 2.66 -1.93
CA SER A 4 44.00 1.59 -1.63
C SER A 4 42.72 2.21 -1.09
N ALA A 5 41.64 2.20 -1.88
CA ALA A 5 40.31 2.48 -1.39
C ALA A 5 39.91 1.32 -0.48
N VAL A 6 39.96 1.55 0.84
CA VAL A 6 39.31 0.66 1.81
C VAL A 6 37.81 0.83 1.57
N VAL A 7 37.19 -0.17 0.96
CA VAL A 7 35.73 -0.26 0.89
C VAL A 7 35.25 -0.41 2.32
N ALA A 8 34.61 0.64 2.85
CA ALA A 8 34.00 0.61 4.17
C ALA A 8 33.02 -0.58 4.25
N PRO A 9 32.90 -1.25 5.41
CA PRO A 9 31.99 -2.37 5.58
C PRO A 9 30.57 -1.95 5.16
N THR A 10 29.99 -2.72 4.25
CA THR A 10 28.59 -2.60 3.84
C THR A 10 27.72 -2.88 5.06
N ALA A 11 27.31 -1.83 5.77
CA ALA A 11 26.36 -1.94 6.88
C ALA A 11 25.09 -2.66 6.37
N SER A 12 24.75 -3.74 7.07
CA SER A 12 23.75 -4.73 6.66
C SER A 12 22.44 -4.50 7.39
N ALA A 13 21.36 -4.47 6.59
CA ALA A 13 19.94 -4.53 6.95
C ALA A 13 19.46 -3.66 8.12
N ASP A 14 18.75 -2.58 7.76
CA ASP A 14 18.02 -1.77 8.73
C ASP A 14 16.52 -2.05 8.56
N ASP A 15 15.87 -2.53 9.62
CA ASP A 15 14.45 -2.89 9.62
C ASP A 15 13.60 -1.68 10.00
N VAL A 16 12.61 -1.35 9.17
CA VAL A 16 11.58 -0.35 9.47
C VAL A 16 10.29 -1.07 9.82
N TYR A 17 9.70 -0.76 10.96
CA TYR A 17 8.42 -1.36 11.32
C TYR A 17 7.35 -0.30 11.56
N PHE A 18 6.14 -0.60 11.09
CA PHE A 18 4.91 0.11 11.38
C PHE A 18 4.02 -0.82 12.18
N SER A 19 3.83 -0.53 13.45
CA SER A 19 2.92 -1.27 14.32
C SER A 19 1.64 -0.46 14.52
N VAL A 20 0.49 -1.06 14.21
CA VAL A 20 -0.83 -0.47 14.44
C VAL A 20 -1.71 -1.47 15.19
N GLY A 21 -2.28 -1.03 16.31
CA GLY A 21 -3.32 -1.77 17.03
C GLY A 21 -2.83 -2.77 18.09
N LEU A 22 -1.54 -3.11 18.16
CA LEU A 22 -1.01 -3.89 19.29
C LEU A 22 -1.07 -3.13 20.62
N ASN A 23 -1.05 -1.80 20.55
CA ASN A 23 -1.13 -0.87 21.67
C ASN A 23 -2.19 0.19 21.34
N PRO A 24 -2.63 1.01 22.32
CA PRO A 24 -3.54 2.13 22.04
C PRO A 24 -2.93 3.23 21.13
N TRP A 25 -1.66 3.09 20.74
CA TRP A 25 -0.94 3.95 19.81
C TRP A 25 -0.42 3.15 18.62
N ALA A 26 -0.19 3.86 17.52
CA ALA A 26 0.65 3.37 16.44
C ALA A 26 2.12 3.65 16.77
N THR A 27 3.00 2.69 16.49
CA THR A 27 4.44 2.87 16.62
C THR A 27 5.08 2.81 15.25
N ILE A 28 5.92 3.79 14.93
CA ILE A 28 6.89 3.66 13.85
C ILE A 28 8.24 3.48 14.51
N GLY A 29 8.96 2.42 14.15
CA GLY A 29 10.30 2.22 14.65
C GLY A 29 11.26 1.83 13.56
N LEU A 30 12.53 1.91 13.93
CA LEU A 30 13.65 1.55 13.09
C LEU A 30 14.66 0.81 13.96
N THR A 31 15.13 -0.32 13.46
CA THR A 31 16.29 -1.05 13.99
C THR A 31 17.48 -0.74 13.09
N VAL A 32 18.52 -0.10 13.64
CA VAL A 32 19.76 0.27 12.93
C VAL A 32 20.97 -0.05 13.80
N ASP A 33 22.13 -0.25 13.18
CA ASP A 33 23.38 -0.47 13.90
C ASP A 33 23.91 0.79 14.62
N ASP A 34 23.55 2.00 14.17
CA ASP A 34 24.03 3.28 14.74
C ASP A 34 22.86 4.27 14.96
N PHE A 35 22.25 4.20 16.13
CA PHE A 35 21.11 5.05 16.52
C PHE A 35 21.48 6.52 16.70
N ALA A 36 22.69 6.82 17.18
CA ALA A 36 23.09 8.19 17.52
C ALA A 36 23.05 9.11 16.29
N LYS A 37 23.31 8.54 15.11
CA LYS A 37 23.36 9.26 13.84
C LYS A 37 22.12 9.13 13.00
N THR A 38 21.05 8.53 13.54
CA THR A 38 19.83 8.26 12.80
C THR A 38 18.66 9.07 13.35
N ARG A 39 17.92 9.72 12.44
CA ARG A 39 16.70 10.46 12.73
C ARG A 39 15.59 9.98 11.81
N ILE A 40 14.40 9.76 12.37
CA ILE A 40 13.18 9.52 11.60
C ILE A 40 12.24 10.71 11.71
N GLU A 41 11.60 11.06 10.61
CA GLU A 41 10.53 12.07 10.58
C GLU A 41 9.28 11.44 10.00
N TYR A 42 8.19 11.59 10.73
CA TYR A 42 6.88 11.19 10.28
C TYR A 42 6.16 12.37 9.63
N THR A 43 5.69 12.16 8.40
CA THR A 43 5.02 13.19 7.60
C THR A 43 3.67 12.74 7.08
N ARG A 44 2.72 13.67 7.02
CA ARG A 44 1.39 13.49 6.41
C ARG A 44 1.13 14.64 5.44
N GLY A 45 0.84 14.32 4.18
CA GLY A 45 0.64 15.33 3.14
C GLY A 45 1.84 16.26 2.93
N GLY A 46 3.05 15.80 3.23
CA GLY A 46 4.30 16.55 3.12
C GLY A 46 4.67 17.42 4.33
N ARG A 47 3.83 17.48 5.37
CA ARG A 47 4.13 18.18 6.62
C ARG A 47 4.70 17.21 7.66
N VAL A 48 5.81 17.57 8.30
CA VAL A 48 6.36 16.86 9.46
C VAL A 48 5.41 17.02 10.65
N LEU A 49 4.95 15.89 11.19
CA LEU A 49 4.05 15.84 12.34
C LEU A 49 4.76 15.33 13.60
N ALA A 50 5.79 14.50 13.44
CA ALA A 50 6.66 14.05 14.52
C ALA A 50 8.07 13.79 14.00
N SER A 51 9.07 13.91 14.86
CA SER A 51 10.47 13.56 14.58
C SER A 51 11.02 12.84 15.78
N SER A 52 11.84 11.80 15.57
CA SER A 52 12.62 11.24 16.66
C SER A 52 13.69 12.27 17.06
N VAL A 53 13.98 12.31 18.36
CA VAL A 53 15.16 13.00 18.88
C VAL A 53 16.23 11.92 19.04
N SER A 54 17.45 12.13 18.54
CA SER A 54 18.53 11.15 18.71
C SER A 54 18.70 10.82 20.20
N GLY A 55 18.63 9.53 20.55
CA GLY A 55 18.87 9.05 21.92
C GLY A 55 17.69 9.17 22.89
N SER A 56 16.47 9.46 22.44
CA SER A 56 15.32 9.67 23.34
C SER A 56 14.54 8.42 23.75
N SER A 57 14.93 7.23 23.30
CA SER A 57 14.25 5.98 23.73
C SER A 57 14.90 5.45 25.03
N PRO A 58 14.11 5.19 26.09
CA PRO A 58 14.63 4.51 27.29
C PRO A 58 15.06 3.07 26.99
N TYR A 59 14.60 2.50 25.86
CA TYR A 59 15.10 1.25 25.32
C TYR A 59 16.13 1.61 24.24
N ALA A 60 17.42 1.50 24.57
CA ALA A 60 18.57 1.92 23.76
C ALA A 60 18.70 1.25 22.37
N PHE A 61 17.71 0.45 21.96
CA PHE A 61 17.72 -0.39 20.77
C PHE A 61 16.76 0.08 19.67
N TYR A 62 15.99 1.16 19.85
CA TYR A 62 15.05 1.63 18.84
C TYR A 62 14.93 3.16 18.77
N ASN A 63 14.93 3.70 17.56
CA ASN A 63 14.40 5.04 17.29
C ASN A 63 12.90 4.88 17.01
N GLU A 64 12.05 5.22 18.00
CA GLU A 64 10.61 5.05 17.89
C GLU A 64 9.86 6.38 17.91
N LEU A 65 8.78 6.44 17.14
CA LEU A 65 7.75 7.45 17.19
C LEU A 65 6.45 6.80 17.63
N ARG A 66 5.91 7.26 18.76
CA ARG A 66 4.55 6.92 19.19
C ARG A 66 3.59 7.96 18.64
N LEU A 67 2.63 7.49 17.86
CA LEU A 67 1.65 8.31 17.16
C LEU A 67 0.24 7.88 17.59
N GLY A 68 -0.71 8.82 17.62
CA GLY A 68 -2.09 8.48 17.93
C GLY A 68 -2.72 7.53 16.90
N ALA A 69 -2.41 7.72 15.61
CA ALA A 69 -2.88 6.85 14.54
C ALA A 69 -2.03 7.00 13.27
N LEU A 70 -1.89 5.91 12.52
CA LEU A 70 -1.35 5.90 11.15
C LEU A 70 -2.49 5.79 10.14
N VAL A 71 -2.35 6.48 9.02
CA VAL A 71 -3.29 6.48 7.90
C VAL A 71 -2.53 6.10 6.62
N SER A 72 -3.16 5.31 5.76
CA SER A 72 -2.58 4.95 4.47
C SER A 72 -2.17 6.21 3.69
N GLY A 73 -0.92 6.22 3.20
CA GLY A 73 -0.31 7.37 2.53
C GLY A 73 0.60 8.22 3.42
N ASP A 74 0.60 8.00 4.73
CA ASP A 74 1.60 8.59 5.62
C ASP A 74 3.03 8.14 5.23
N VAL A 75 4.02 8.99 5.49
CA VAL A 75 5.39 8.75 5.04
C VAL A 75 6.37 8.90 6.20
N LEU A 76 7.19 7.88 6.40
CA LEU A 76 8.37 7.92 7.25
C LEU A 76 9.59 8.33 6.42
N ASN A 77 10.17 9.49 6.70
CA ASN A 77 11.46 9.90 6.17
C ASN A 77 12.57 9.46 7.12
N LEU A 78 13.64 8.90 6.58
CA LEU A 78 14.80 8.45 7.32
C LEU A 78 16.00 9.32 6.96
N TYR A 79 16.70 9.80 7.98
CA TYR A 79 17.92 10.59 7.86
C TYR A 79 19.07 9.89 8.58
N ARG A 80 20.25 9.87 7.95
CA ARG A 80 21.51 9.36 8.53
C ARG A 80 22.59 10.41 8.43
N ASN A 81 23.33 10.62 9.51
CA ASN A 81 24.37 11.64 9.58
C ASN A 81 23.85 13.02 9.13
N GLY A 82 22.61 13.35 9.50
CA GLY A 82 21.93 14.59 9.09
C GLY A 82 21.46 14.63 7.62
N SER A 83 21.78 13.64 6.80
CA SER A 83 21.40 13.58 5.38
C SER A 83 20.17 12.71 5.15
N PHE A 84 19.27 13.12 4.25
CA PHE A 84 18.10 12.32 3.86
C PHE A 84 18.56 11.03 3.19
N SER A 85 18.17 9.89 3.77
CA SER A 85 18.54 8.56 3.28
C SER A 85 17.41 7.90 2.48
N GLY A 86 16.15 8.26 2.74
CA GLY A 86 15.01 7.80 1.94
C GLY A 86 13.67 7.90 2.66
N ALA A 87 12.61 7.40 2.03
CA ALA A 87 11.24 7.52 2.52
C ALA A 87 10.42 6.25 2.31
N PHE A 88 9.57 5.93 3.29
CA PHE A 88 8.69 4.76 3.29
C PHE A 88 7.25 5.18 3.47
N THR A 89 6.40 4.81 2.52
CA THR A 89 4.96 5.06 2.62
C THR A 89 4.28 3.93 3.36
N TYR A 90 3.55 4.27 4.42
CA TYR A 90 2.65 3.37 5.11
C TYR A 90 1.42 3.10 4.23
N THR A 91 1.17 1.84 3.92
CA THR A 91 0.08 1.44 3.00
C THR A 91 -1.19 0.99 3.71
N GLY A 92 -1.11 0.76 5.02
CA GLY A 92 -2.20 0.25 5.86
C GLY A 92 -1.74 -0.99 6.64
N PRO A 93 -2.52 -1.46 7.62
CA PRO A 93 -2.26 -2.75 8.25
C PRO A 93 -2.70 -3.87 7.29
N PRO A 94 -2.16 -5.09 7.43
CA PRO A 94 -2.77 -6.25 6.80
C PRO A 94 -4.23 -6.39 7.21
N SER A 95 -5.06 -6.79 6.25
CA SER A 95 -6.48 -7.04 6.50
C SER A 95 -6.70 -8.47 6.97
N ILE A 96 -7.40 -8.61 8.09
CA ILE A 96 -7.83 -9.89 8.65
C ILE A 96 -9.29 -10.10 8.24
N GLY A 97 -9.56 -11.22 7.57
CA GLY A 97 -10.86 -11.52 6.97
C GLY A 97 -12.00 -11.62 7.99
N ALA A 98 -13.23 -11.54 7.48
CA ALA A 98 -14.44 -11.73 8.29
C ALA A 98 -14.57 -13.17 8.84
N ASP A 99 -13.88 -14.12 8.21
CA ASP A 99 -13.73 -15.52 8.62
C ASP A 99 -12.91 -15.70 9.91
N ALA A 100 -12.14 -14.69 10.35
CA ALA A 100 -11.62 -14.63 11.71
C ALA A 100 -12.76 -14.33 12.70
N CYS A 101 -13.43 -15.37 13.17
CA CYS A 101 -14.55 -15.31 14.11
C CYS A 101 -14.57 -16.52 15.05
N ALA A 102 -15.30 -16.42 16.16
CA ALA A 102 -15.32 -17.43 17.22
C ALA A 102 -15.74 -18.83 16.70
N GLY A 103 -15.02 -19.86 17.13
CA GLY A 103 -15.21 -21.25 16.71
C GLY A 103 -14.45 -21.65 15.44
N ARG A 104 -13.85 -20.70 14.71
CA ARG A 104 -13.02 -21.01 13.54
C ARG A 104 -11.59 -21.35 13.95
N THR A 105 -11.01 -22.34 13.29
CA THR A 105 -9.58 -22.72 13.42
C THR A 105 -8.72 -22.14 12.30
N SER A 106 -9.31 -21.43 11.35
CA SER A 106 -8.58 -20.80 10.26
C SER A 106 -9.21 -19.49 9.84
N PHE A 107 -8.39 -18.56 9.35
CA PHE A 107 -8.85 -17.29 8.81
C PHE A 107 -7.92 -16.77 7.70
N THR A 108 -8.44 -15.85 6.89
CA THR A 108 -7.71 -15.28 5.77
C THR A 108 -7.03 -13.99 6.17
N VAL A 109 -5.78 -13.80 5.76
CA VAL A 109 -5.06 -12.53 5.88
C VAL A 109 -4.64 -12.06 4.49
N THR A 110 -4.89 -10.79 4.19
CA THR A 110 -4.40 -10.14 2.96
C THR A 110 -3.51 -8.97 3.31
N GLY A 111 -2.24 -9.06 2.90
CA GLY A 111 -1.26 -7.98 3.00
C GLY A 111 -1.25 -7.08 1.77
N ASP A 112 -0.38 -6.07 1.77
CA ASP A 112 -0.18 -5.20 0.62
C ASP A 112 0.51 -5.89 -0.58
N GLU A 113 0.41 -5.30 -1.76
CA GLU A 113 1.11 -5.79 -2.97
C GLU A 113 2.62 -5.93 -2.70
N GLY A 114 3.15 -7.14 -2.90
CA GLY A 114 4.56 -7.47 -2.68
C GLY A 114 4.95 -7.74 -1.22
N ALA A 115 4.01 -7.65 -0.27
CA ALA A 115 4.22 -8.12 1.09
C ALA A 115 3.95 -9.63 1.19
N ARG A 116 4.66 -10.30 2.09
CA ARG A 116 4.39 -11.67 2.54
C ARG A 116 4.00 -11.66 4.01
N ILE A 117 3.24 -12.64 4.46
CA ILE A 117 3.02 -12.86 5.90
C ILE A 117 4.32 -13.36 6.53
N GLU A 118 4.74 -12.73 7.63
CA GLU A 118 5.94 -13.11 8.39
C GLU A 118 5.56 -13.77 9.72
N ASP A 119 4.55 -13.24 10.39
CA ASP A 119 3.98 -13.80 11.61
C ASP A 119 2.46 -13.62 11.60
N ALA A 120 1.74 -14.50 12.25
CA ALA A 120 0.29 -14.41 12.47
C ALA A 120 -0.10 -15.34 13.61
N GLY A 121 -1.18 -15.03 14.30
CA GLY A 121 -1.67 -15.89 15.37
C GLY A 121 -2.83 -15.27 16.13
N SER A 122 -3.00 -15.73 17.37
CA SER A 122 -4.02 -15.24 18.28
C SER A 122 -3.50 -15.16 19.71
N TYR A 123 -4.06 -14.27 20.52
CA TYR A 123 -3.77 -14.15 21.95
C TYR A 123 -4.93 -13.51 22.72
N PHE A 124 -4.97 -13.73 24.02
CA PHE A 124 -5.81 -12.98 24.95
C PHE A 124 -5.01 -11.81 25.51
N ALA A 125 -5.54 -10.60 25.35
CA ALA A 125 -4.82 -9.37 25.72
C ALA A 125 -4.51 -9.27 27.23
N ASP A 126 -5.33 -9.91 28.05
CA ASP A 126 -5.26 -9.98 29.51
C ASP A 126 -4.47 -11.18 30.05
N VAL A 127 -4.04 -12.11 29.18
CA VAL A 127 -3.27 -13.30 29.57
C VAL A 127 -1.88 -13.24 28.94
N PRO A 128 -0.84 -12.81 29.68
CA PRO A 128 0.53 -12.80 29.20
C PRO A 128 0.96 -14.18 28.69
N GLY A 129 1.60 -14.22 27.52
CA GLY A 129 2.12 -15.47 26.93
C GLY A 129 1.07 -16.36 26.24
N SER A 130 -0.19 -15.94 26.15
CA SER A 130 -1.30 -16.70 25.53
C SER A 130 -1.24 -16.79 23.99
N ARG A 131 -0.05 -16.86 23.39
CA ARG A 131 0.10 -16.94 21.94
C ARG A 131 -0.34 -18.32 21.44
N GLY A 132 -1.40 -18.35 20.66
CA GLY A 132 -1.80 -19.53 19.89
C GLY A 132 -0.80 -19.78 18.77
N GLU A 133 -0.25 -20.99 18.71
CA GLU A 133 0.58 -21.41 17.59
C GLU A 133 -0.24 -21.37 16.29
N ALA A 134 0.33 -20.75 15.27
CA ALA A 134 -0.26 -20.67 13.95
C ALA A 134 0.67 -21.27 12.90
N ARG A 135 0.06 -21.85 11.87
CA ARG A 135 0.72 -22.21 10.62
C ARG A 135 0.04 -21.42 9.51
N PHE A 136 0.80 -20.98 8.52
CA PHE A 136 0.23 -20.23 7.41
C PHE A 136 0.81 -20.64 6.06
N THR A 137 -0.02 -20.50 5.03
CA THR A 137 0.40 -20.74 3.65
C THR A 137 1.31 -19.63 3.16
N ASN A 138 2.35 -19.97 2.40
CA ASN A 138 3.13 -18.98 1.66
C ASN A 138 2.24 -18.34 0.57
N GLY A 139 1.89 -17.06 0.74
CA GLY A 139 1.05 -16.37 -0.22
C GLY A 139 0.57 -15.00 0.27
N ASN A 140 -0.10 -14.29 -0.63
CA ASN A 140 -0.89 -13.11 -0.30
C ASN A 140 -2.06 -13.02 -1.31
N PRO A 141 -3.31 -13.35 -0.91
CA PRO A 141 -3.75 -13.66 0.45
C PRO A 141 -3.16 -14.97 0.99
N ALA A 142 -3.09 -15.10 2.31
CA ALA A 142 -2.67 -16.30 3.02
C ALA A 142 -3.81 -16.83 3.91
N THR A 143 -3.90 -18.15 4.04
CA THR A 143 -4.74 -18.79 5.06
C THR A 143 -3.89 -19.06 6.29
N ILE A 144 -4.36 -18.60 7.44
CA ILE A 144 -3.78 -18.87 8.76
C ILE A 144 -4.58 -20.00 9.39
N THR A 145 -3.91 -21.01 9.92
CA THR A 145 -4.51 -22.15 10.62
C THR A 145 -3.95 -22.21 12.04
N LEU A 146 -4.83 -22.24 13.03
CA LEU A 146 -4.51 -22.29 14.46
C LEU A 146 -4.65 -23.71 15.00
N ALA A 147 -3.89 -24.01 16.05
CA ALA A 147 -3.99 -25.30 16.75
C ALA A 147 -5.31 -25.50 17.50
N ARG A 148 -6.03 -24.41 17.80
CA ARG A 148 -7.34 -24.42 18.47
C ARG A 148 -8.33 -23.45 17.83
N PRO A 149 -9.64 -23.66 18.02
CA PRO A 149 -10.63 -22.68 17.61
C PRO A 149 -10.41 -21.33 18.31
N LEU A 150 -10.75 -20.26 17.61
CA LEU A 150 -10.79 -18.90 18.15
C LEU A 150 -11.90 -18.74 19.18
N SER A 151 -11.63 -18.03 20.25
CA SER A 151 -12.62 -17.69 21.27
C SER A 151 -13.15 -16.26 21.10
N SER A 152 -14.38 -16.00 21.54
CA SER A 152 -14.89 -14.63 21.62
C SER A 152 -14.06 -13.80 22.59
N GLY A 153 -13.74 -12.55 22.24
CA GLY A 153 -12.87 -11.66 23.00
C GLY A 153 -11.37 -11.87 22.78
N GLU A 154 -10.98 -12.97 22.13
CA GLU A 154 -9.59 -13.19 21.71
C GLU A 154 -9.17 -12.15 20.66
N THR A 155 -7.89 -11.82 20.58
CA THR A 155 -7.33 -10.96 19.53
C THR A 155 -6.51 -11.78 18.56
N VAL A 156 -6.86 -11.74 17.28
CA VAL A 156 -5.98 -12.24 16.22
C VAL A 156 -5.07 -11.14 15.72
N TYR A 157 -3.87 -11.52 15.31
CA TYR A 157 -2.90 -10.61 14.74
C TYR A 157 -2.29 -11.18 13.46
N ALA A 158 -1.81 -10.29 12.61
CA ALA A 158 -1.00 -10.64 11.47
C ALA A 158 0.08 -9.57 11.26
N GLU A 159 1.27 -10.04 10.91
CA GLU A 159 2.43 -9.25 10.52
C GLU A 159 2.75 -9.54 9.06
N THR A 160 2.92 -8.47 8.29
CA THR A 160 3.40 -8.58 6.92
C THR A 160 4.71 -7.85 6.75
N VAL A 161 5.61 -8.45 5.97
CA VAL A 161 6.90 -7.86 5.63
C VAL A 161 7.00 -7.63 4.14
N ARG A 162 7.48 -6.44 3.77
CA ARG A 162 7.83 -6.08 2.41
C ARG A 162 9.27 -5.62 2.36
N SER A 163 10.11 -6.30 1.58
CA SER A 163 11.46 -5.80 1.31
C SER A 163 11.42 -4.71 0.24
N SER A 164 12.04 -3.57 0.51
CA SER A 164 12.29 -2.50 -0.46
C SER A 164 13.79 -2.36 -0.67
N ALA A 165 14.23 -2.20 -1.93
CA ALA A 165 15.61 -1.86 -2.20
C ALA A 165 15.91 -0.46 -1.65
N TRP A 166 17.01 -0.32 -0.92
CA TRP A 166 17.40 0.93 -0.28
C TRP A 166 18.59 1.57 -0.99
N ASN A 167 19.71 0.85 -1.05
CA ASN A 167 20.95 1.24 -1.74
C ASN A 167 21.54 0.03 -2.50
N GLU A 168 22.65 0.22 -3.22
CA GLU A 168 23.36 -0.87 -3.91
C GLU A 168 23.73 -2.00 -2.95
N GLY A 169 22.90 -3.05 -2.92
CA GLY A 169 23.09 -4.24 -2.09
C GLY A 169 22.26 -4.30 -0.80
N SER A 170 21.68 -3.20 -0.33
CA SER A 170 20.91 -3.18 0.93
C SER A 170 19.40 -3.22 0.70
N LYS A 171 18.70 -3.96 1.57
CA LYS A 171 17.24 -3.99 1.65
C LYS A 171 16.81 -3.38 2.97
N VAL A 172 15.67 -2.71 2.94
CA VAL A 172 14.91 -2.36 4.14
C VAL A 172 13.67 -3.22 4.16
N PHE A 173 13.44 -3.89 5.28
CA PHE A 173 12.22 -4.63 5.51
C PHE A 173 11.22 -3.68 6.15
N VAL A 174 10.01 -3.65 5.59
CA VAL A 174 8.89 -2.85 6.09
C VAL A 174 7.89 -3.81 6.70
N HIS A 175 7.84 -3.82 8.03
CA HIS A 175 6.90 -4.62 8.79
C HIS A 175 5.60 -3.84 8.99
N SER A 176 4.45 -4.51 8.92
CA SER A 176 3.14 -3.92 9.15
C SER A 176 2.29 -4.89 9.95
N TYR A 177 1.83 -4.43 11.11
CA TYR A 177 0.99 -5.22 12.02
C TYR A 177 -0.47 -4.81 11.91
N GLY A 178 -1.35 -5.80 11.91
CA GLY A 178 -2.80 -5.62 12.03
C GLY A 178 -3.34 -6.56 13.10
N VAL A 179 -4.36 -6.10 13.83
CA VAL A 179 -5.07 -6.89 14.84
C VAL A 179 -6.57 -6.81 14.64
N LYS A 180 -7.29 -7.82 15.12
CA LYS A 180 -8.74 -7.85 15.14
C LYS A 180 -9.23 -8.60 16.38
N THR A 181 -10.11 -7.97 17.16
CA THR A 181 -10.82 -8.67 18.24
C THR A 181 -11.89 -9.59 17.65
N ILE A 182 -11.93 -10.82 18.15
CA ILE A 182 -12.82 -11.87 17.69
C ILE A 182 -14.19 -11.72 18.35
N GLY A 183 -15.22 -11.61 17.51
CA GLY A 183 -16.62 -11.75 17.92
C GLY A 183 -17.22 -13.05 17.42
N ALA A 184 -18.54 -13.19 17.61
CA ALA A 184 -19.31 -14.26 17.01
C ALA A 184 -19.17 -14.25 15.49
N CYS A 185 -19.19 -15.43 14.87
CA CYS A 185 -19.30 -15.51 13.42
C CYS A 185 -20.62 -14.89 12.98
N ALA A 186 -20.58 -14.20 11.83
CA ALA A 186 -21.81 -13.82 11.14
C ALA A 186 -22.65 -15.09 10.96
N ALA A 187 -23.93 -15.01 11.30
CA ALA A 187 -24.86 -16.08 10.99
C ALA A 187 -24.73 -16.39 9.49
N PRO A 188 -24.74 -17.68 9.08
CA PRO A 188 -24.85 -18.01 7.67
C PRO A 188 -25.99 -17.17 7.10
N GLU A 189 -25.71 -16.45 6.01
CA GLU A 189 -26.75 -15.68 5.33
C GLU A 189 -27.84 -16.69 4.98
N VAL A 190 -28.97 -16.62 5.69
CA VAL A 190 -30.09 -17.53 5.45
C VAL A 190 -30.42 -17.31 3.98
N PRO A 191 -30.40 -18.37 3.14
CA PRO A 191 -30.72 -18.23 1.73
C PRO A 191 -31.99 -17.41 1.64
N ALA A 192 -31.90 -16.24 1.04
CA ALA A 192 -33.02 -15.31 1.02
C ALA A 192 -34.24 -16.11 0.56
N GLU A 193 -35.26 -16.18 1.41
CA GLU A 193 -36.52 -16.83 1.05
C GLU A 193 -36.92 -16.23 -0.31
N PRO A 194 -37.26 -17.06 -1.32
CA PRO A 194 -37.59 -16.57 -2.65
C PRO A 194 -38.61 -15.46 -2.47
N GLN A 195 -38.20 -14.21 -2.70
CA GLN A 195 -39.09 -13.11 -2.44
C GLN A 195 -40.31 -13.34 -3.33
N PRO A 196 -41.54 -13.37 -2.77
CA PRO A 196 -42.73 -13.35 -3.60
C PRO A 196 -42.59 -12.17 -4.58
N PRO A 197 -43.06 -12.30 -5.83
CA PRO A 197 -42.88 -11.26 -6.85
C PRO A 197 -43.24 -9.92 -6.23
N VAL A 198 -42.23 -9.06 -6.11
CA VAL A 198 -42.38 -7.76 -5.46
C VAL A 198 -43.43 -7.00 -6.27
N THR A 199 -44.66 -6.95 -5.75
CA THR A 199 -45.62 -5.92 -6.15
C THR A 199 -44.95 -4.61 -5.81
N THR A 200 -44.51 -3.90 -6.84
CA THR A 200 -43.85 -2.60 -6.75
C THR A 200 -44.66 -1.71 -5.79
N PRO A 201 -44.15 -1.41 -4.58
CA PRO A 201 -44.83 -0.46 -3.72
C PRO A 201 -44.82 0.89 -4.43
N THR A 202 -45.96 1.58 -4.43
CA THR A 202 -46.03 2.99 -4.83
C THR A 202 -44.99 3.75 -4.00
N PRO A 203 -44.03 4.45 -4.62
CA PRO A 203 -42.91 5.05 -3.91
C PRO A 203 -43.43 6.09 -2.90
N THR A 204 -43.27 5.79 -1.62
CA THR A 204 -43.28 6.79 -0.56
C THR A 204 -42.17 7.80 -0.88
N PRO A 205 -42.44 9.12 -0.90
CA PRO A 205 -41.42 10.13 -1.17
C PRO A 205 -40.31 10.05 -0.11
N GLU A 206 -39.23 9.37 -0.46
CA GLU A 206 -37.99 9.34 0.31
C GLU A 206 -37.45 10.78 0.32
N ALA A 207 -37.18 11.30 1.52
CA ALA A 207 -36.57 12.60 1.67
C ALA A 207 -35.25 12.60 0.89
N SER A 208 -35.22 13.36 -0.21
CA SER A 208 -34.10 13.43 -1.16
C SER A 208 -32.75 13.50 -0.43
N PRO A 209 -31.92 12.45 -0.48
CA PRO A 209 -30.53 12.58 -0.09
C PRO A 209 -29.91 13.61 -1.04
N ASP A 210 -29.36 14.67 -0.47
CA ASP A 210 -28.79 15.83 -1.15
C ASP A 210 -27.90 15.39 -2.34
N SER A 211 -28.49 15.36 -3.54
CA SER A 211 -27.99 14.63 -4.71
C SER A 211 -26.88 15.39 -5.44
N ARG A 212 -26.27 16.37 -4.78
CA ARG A 212 -25.28 17.28 -5.37
C ARG A 212 -23.84 16.84 -5.16
N ARG A 213 -23.58 15.72 -4.48
CA ARG A 213 -22.21 15.23 -4.34
C ARG A 213 -21.78 14.52 -5.64
N PRO A 214 -20.78 15.05 -6.37
CA PRO A 214 -20.32 14.40 -7.59
C PRO A 214 -19.81 13.00 -7.27
N ASP A 215 -20.15 12.02 -8.10
CA ASP A 215 -19.62 10.67 -8.00
C ASP A 215 -18.12 10.69 -8.36
N ALA A 216 -17.28 10.74 -7.32
CA ALA A 216 -15.83 10.72 -7.43
C ALA A 216 -15.30 9.55 -8.28
N GLY A 217 -16.03 8.43 -8.34
CA GLY A 217 -15.68 7.29 -9.19
C GLY A 217 -15.78 7.63 -10.68
N ARG A 218 -16.87 8.28 -11.08
CA ARG A 218 -17.12 8.72 -12.46
C ARG A 218 -16.15 9.82 -12.90
N GLU A 219 -15.85 10.77 -12.03
CA GLU A 219 -14.86 11.83 -12.33
C GLU A 219 -13.46 11.25 -12.54
N PHE A 220 -13.02 10.33 -11.67
CA PHE A 220 -11.73 9.68 -11.83
C PHE A 220 -11.67 8.81 -13.10
N GLN A 221 -12.77 8.15 -13.47
CA GLN A 221 -12.87 7.42 -14.74
C GLN A 221 -12.66 8.34 -15.96
N GLN A 222 -13.31 9.50 -15.97
CA GLN A 222 -13.12 10.49 -17.04
C GLN A 222 -11.68 11.03 -17.05
N ALA A 223 -11.10 11.30 -15.87
CA ALA A 223 -9.71 11.75 -15.75
C ALA A 223 -8.72 10.73 -16.32
N ILE A 224 -8.88 9.43 -16.03
CA ILE A 224 -8.05 8.37 -16.62
C ILE A 224 -8.28 8.26 -18.13
N GLY A 225 -9.51 8.40 -18.61
CA GLY A 225 -9.81 8.47 -20.05
C GLY A 225 -9.05 9.60 -20.77
N ARG A 226 -9.13 10.83 -20.24
CA ARG A 226 -8.40 12.00 -20.77
C ARG A 226 -6.89 11.80 -20.72
N THR A 227 -6.38 11.24 -19.63
CA THR A 227 -4.96 10.90 -19.48
C THR A 227 -4.51 9.88 -20.52
N GLY A 228 -5.33 8.86 -20.79
CA GLY A 228 -5.09 7.89 -21.86
C GLY A 228 -5.04 8.53 -23.25
N ALA A 229 -5.90 9.51 -23.52
CA ALA A 229 -5.86 10.26 -24.78
C ALA A 229 -4.55 11.07 -24.94
N GLN A 230 -4.10 11.76 -23.87
CA GLN A 230 -2.81 12.47 -23.86
C GLN A 230 -1.64 11.54 -24.15
N LEU A 231 -1.70 10.30 -23.63
CA LEU A 231 -0.67 9.30 -23.88
C LEU A 231 -0.57 8.92 -25.38
N GLY A 232 -1.68 8.95 -26.12
CA GLY A 232 -1.72 8.70 -27.56
C GLY A 232 -0.93 9.71 -28.41
N ALA A 233 -0.68 10.92 -27.87
CA ALA A 233 0.13 11.95 -28.54
C ALA A 233 1.64 11.67 -28.47
N PHE A 234 2.09 10.68 -27.68
CA PHE A 234 3.49 10.32 -27.58
C PHE A 234 3.87 9.23 -28.58
N THR A 235 5.01 9.44 -29.25
CA THR A 235 5.60 8.40 -30.10
C THR A 235 6.43 7.42 -29.27
N PRO A 236 6.43 6.12 -29.60
CA PRO A 236 7.21 5.11 -28.87
C PRO A 236 8.71 5.48 -28.73
N ALA A 237 9.32 5.96 -29.82
CA ALA A 237 10.73 6.34 -29.83
C ALA A 237 11.05 7.51 -28.88
N LYS A 238 10.17 8.52 -28.79
CA LYS A 238 10.35 9.66 -27.89
C LYS A 238 10.25 9.24 -26.42
N LEU A 239 9.30 8.36 -26.09
CA LEU A 239 9.17 7.80 -24.75
C LEU A 239 10.40 6.97 -24.36
N ALA A 240 10.87 6.11 -25.25
CA ALA A 240 12.04 5.29 -24.99
C ALA A 240 13.31 6.10 -24.69
N ARG A 241 13.49 7.23 -25.39
CA ARG A 241 14.62 8.15 -25.17
C ARG A 241 14.52 8.88 -23.83
N LYS A 242 13.32 9.35 -23.45
CA LYS A 242 13.12 10.08 -22.18
C LYS A 242 13.27 9.19 -20.95
N GLY A 243 12.87 7.92 -21.02
CA GLY A 243 12.92 6.97 -19.90
C GLY A 243 11.96 7.26 -18.73
N LYS A 244 11.31 8.43 -18.73
CA LYS A 244 10.26 8.83 -17.81
C LYS A 244 9.11 9.49 -18.56
N LEU A 245 7.91 9.31 -18.05
CA LEU A 245 6.67 9.88 -18.59
C LEU A 245 5.89 10.53 -17.45
N THR A 246 5.60 11.83 -17.57
CA THR A 246 4.76 12.54 -16.59
C THR A 246 3.37 12.72 -17.17
N LEU A 247 2.36 12.21 -16.46
CA LEU A 247 0.95 12.29 -16.82
C LEU A 247 0.23 13.18 -15.80
N ALA A 248 -0.62 14.07 -16.30
CA ALA A 248 -1.46 14.94 -15.49
C ALA A 248 -2.83 14.26 -15.32
N VAL A 249 -3.23 14.01 -14.07
CA VAL A 249 -4.51 13.36 -13.73
C VAL A 249 -5.29 14.27 -12.81
N ASP A 250 -6.52 14.60 -13.19
CA ASP A 250 -7.44 15.32 -12.32
C ASP A 250 -7.98 14.37 -11.25
N VAL A 251 -7.82 14.75 -9.98
CA VAL A 251 -8.33 13.96 -8.87
C VAL A 251 -9.54 14.64 -8.22
N PRO A 252 -10.61 13.89 -7.94
CA PRO A 252 -11.86 14.45 -7.39
C PRO A 252 -11.71 14.89 -5.93
N ALA A 253 -10.78 14.27 -5.20
CA ALA A 253 -10.56 14.48 -3.78
C ALA A 253 -9.08 14.35 -3.42
N ALA A 254 -8.72 14.75 -2.20
CA ALA A 254 -7.39 14.48 -1.67
C ALA A 254 -7.21 12.95 -1.52
N GLY A 255 -6.03 12.45 -1.89
CA GLY A 255 -5.76 11.02 -1.91
C GLY A 255 -4.49 10.65 -2.65
N THR A 256 -4.29 9.36 -2.87
CA THR A 256 -3.14 8.81 -3.58
C THR A 256 -3.56 8.26 -4.94
N THR A 257 -2.90 8.71 -6.00
CA THR A 257 -3.08 8.19 -7.37
C THR A 257 -1.90 7.31 -7.75
N LYS A 258 -2.17 6.04 -8.07
CA LYS A 258 -1.21 5.09 -8.63
C LYS A 258 -1.52 4.89 -10.11
N LEU A 259 -0.52 5.03 -10.98
CA LEU A 259 -0.62 4.73 -12.41
C LEU A 259 0.33 3.59 -12.76
N ARG A 260 -0.17 2.64 -13.57
CA ARG A 260 0.60 1.54 -14.14
C ARG A 260 0.33 1.44 -15.63
N LEU A 261 1.39 1.46 -16.42
CA LEU A 261 1.31 1.31 -17.87
C LEU A 261 1.76 -0.09 -18.26
N THR A 262 0.94 -0.80 -19.02
CA THR A 262 1.24 -2.17 -19.48
C THR A 262 1.00 -2.31 -20.98
N THR A 263 1.50 -3.39 -21.56
CA THR A 263 1.23 -3.80 -22.93
C THR A 263 1.27 -5.31 -23.05
N LYS A 264 0.71 -5.87 -24.12
CA LYS A 264 0.92 -7.28 -24.48
C LYS A 264 2.04 -7.37 -25.52
N ALA A 265 3.13 -8.06 -25.18
CA ALA A 265 4.23 -8.33 -26.10
C ALA A 265 4.54 -9.83 -26.07
N LYS A 266 4.57 -10.47 -27.25
CA LYS A 266 4.79 -11.92 -27.40
C LYS A 266 3.88 -12.77 -26.50
N GLY A 267 2.59 -12.42 -26.44
CA GLY A 267 1.59 -13.13 -25.63
C GLY A 267 1.65 -12.85 -24.12
N ARG A 268 2.63 -12.09 -23.61
CA ARG A 268 2.79 -11.78 -22.18
C ARG A 268 2.46 -10.32 -21.87
N THR A 269 1.90 -10.07 -20.70
CA THR A 269 1.72 -8.70 -20.19
C THR A 269 3.05 -8.18 -19.66
N VAL A 270 3.54 -7.10 -20.26
CA VAL A 270 4.78 -6.42 -19.85
C VAL A 270 4.43 -5.10 -19.18
N VAL A 271 5.02 -4.83 -18.02
CA VAL A 271 4.90 -3.54 -17.34
C VAL A 271 5.87 -2.56 -17.99
N LEU A 272 5.32 -1.52 -18.61
CA LEU A 272 6.12 -0.47 -19.23
C LEU A 272 6.67 0.51 -18.21
N GLY A 273 5.88 0.84 -17.19
CA GLY A 273 6.29 1.69 -16.08
C GLY A 273 5.16 1.89 -15.08
N SER A 274 5.51 2.42 -13.92
CA SER A 274 4.57 2.76 -12.85
C SER A 274 5.00 4.02 -12.11
N GLY A 275 4.04 4.68 -11.48
CA GLY A 275 4.27 5.86 -10.67
C GLY A 275 3.14 6.07 -9.68
N THR A 276 3.44 6.76 -8.58
CA THR A 276 2.48 7.12 -7.53
C THR A 276 2.65 8.59 -7.21
N ALA A 277 1.55 9.30 -6.94
CA ALA A 277 1.58 10.65 -6.42
C ALA A 277 0.47 10.86 -5.40
N VAL A 278 0.76 11.66 -4.38
CA VAL A 278 -0.24 12.14 -3.42
C VAL A 278 -0.79 13.46 -3.95
N SER A 279 -2.10 13.63 -3.78
CA SER A 279 -2.87 14.70 -4.39
C SER A 279 -3.71 15.41 -3.35
N ARG A 280 -3.88 16.73 -3.52
CA ARG A 280 -4.81 17.56 -2.75
C ARG A 280 -6.15 17.61 -3.50
N SER A 281 -7.23 17.86 -2.77
CA SER A 281 -8.59 17.88 -3.32
C SER A 281 -8.73 18.90 -4.45
N GLY A 282 -9.35 18.50 -5.56
CA GLY A 282 -9.66 19.39 -6.68
C GLY A 282 -8.47 19.88 -7.50
N GLN A 283 -7.32 19.19 -7.45
CA GLN A 283 -6.12 19.59 -8.21
C GLN A 283 -5.69 18.54 -9.23
N THR A 284 -5.19 19.00 -10.38
CA THR A 284 -4.48 18.16 -11.33
C THR A 284 -3.13 17.73 -10.74
N THR A 285 -2.94 16.41 -10.60
CA THR A 285 -1.72 15.82 -10.04
C THR A 285 -0.83 15.27 -11.14
N LYS A 286 0.47 15.59 -11.07
CA LYS A 286 1.49 15.09 -12.01
C LYS A 286 2.08 13.78 -11.50
N VAL A 287 1.70 12.66 -12.11
CA VAL A 287 2.25 11.33 -11.80
C VAL A 287 3.39 11.03 -12.78
N THR A 288 4.60 10.79 -12.26
CA THR A 288 5.75 10.42 -13.09
C THR A 288 5.96 8.91 -13.09
N LEU A 289 5.81 8.29 -14.25
CA LEU A 289 6.06 6.88 -14.50
C LEU A 289 7.51 6.68 -14.93
N LYS A 290 8.27 5.90 -14.15
CA LYS A 290 9.61 5.45 -14.55
C LYS A 290 9.46 4.25 -15.49
N LEU A 291 10.03 4.35 -16.69
CA LEU A 291 9.97 3.26 -17.67
C LEU A 291 11.04 2.21 -17.37
N THR A 292 10.70 0.93 -17.46
CA THR A 292 11.66 -0.17 -17.25
C THR A 292 12.66 -0.27 -18.42
N ALA A 293 13.78 -0.98 -18.22
CA ALA A 293 14.74 -1.21 -19.31
C ALA A 293 14.09 -1.96 -20.49
N ASP A 294 13.32 -3.01 -20.19
CA ASP A 294 12.58 -3.79 -21.18
C ASP A 294 11.53 -2.94 -21.91
N ALA A 295 10.84 -2.06 -21.19
CA ALA A 295 9.90 -1.12 -21.79
C ALA A 295 10.59 -0.21 -22.79
N ARG A 296 11.75 0.35 -22.44
CA ARG A 296 12.53 1.21 -23.35
C ARG A 296 13.00 0.42 -24.57
N ALA A 297 13.47 -0.81 -24.40
CA ALA A 297 13.88 -1.67 -25.51
C ALA A 297 12.70 -1.99 -26.45
N LEU A 298 11.53 -2.33 -25.89
CA LEU A 298 10.31 -2.59 -26.64
C LEU A 298 9.85 -1.35 -27.43
N LEU A 299 9.75 -0.21 -26.74
CA LEU A 299 9.34 1.07 -27.34
C LEU A 299 10.27 1.55 -28.47
N LYS A 300 11.58 1.24 -28.41
CA LYS A 300 12.52 1.55 -29.51
C LYS A 300 12.24 0.74 -30.78
N ARG A 301 11.78 -0.50 -30.64
CA ARG A 301 11.56 -1.44 -31.76
C ARG A 301 10.16 -1.34 -32.35
N SER A 302 9.19 -0.85 -31.58
CA SER A 302 7.80 -0.77 -32.00
C SER A 302 7.50 0.50 -32.81
N LYS A 303 6.99 0.34 -34.04
CA LYS A 303 6.40 1.45 -34.82
C LYS A 303 5.03 1.87 -34.28
N ARG A 304 4.28 0.91 -33.76
CA ARG A 304 2.94 1.06 -33.17
C ARG A 304 2.85 0.16 -31.96
N LEU A 305 2.31 0.64 -30.85
CA LEU A 305 2.17 -0.15 -29.63
C LEU A 305 0.86 0.16 -28.93
N LYS A 306 -0.01 -0.85 -28.74
CA LYS A 306 -1.19 -0.72 -27.89
C LYS A 306 -0.76 -0.84 -26.44
N VAL A 307 -1.03 0.18 -25.65
CA VAL A 307 -0.70 0.25 -24.23
C VAL A 307 -1.98 0.42 -23.42
N THR A 308 -2.01 -0.19 -22.24
CA THR A 308 -3.11 -0.10 -21.28
C THR A 308 -2.63 0.70 -20.08
N LEU A 309 -3.28 1.83 -19.80
CA LEU A 309 -3.09 2.63 -18.61
C LEU A 309 -4.10 2.18 -17.55
N LYS A 310 -3.61 1.66 -16.42
CA LYS A 310 -4.40 1.39 -15.22
C LYS A 310 -4.14 2.51 -14.21
N GLY A 311 -5.20 3.20 -13.80
CA GLY A 311 -5.17 4.17 -12.72
C GLY A 311 -5.93 3.65 -11.51
N THR A 312 -5.37 3.81 -10.32
CA THR A 312 -6.02 3.50 -9.04
C THR A 312 -5.94 4.74 -8.16
N PHE A 313 -7.08 5.21 -7.68
CA PHE A 313 -7.19 6.33 -6.75
C PHE A 313 -7.66 5.82 -5.40
N ILE A 314 -6.98 6.24 -4.34
CA ILE A 314 -7.28 5.90 -2.95
C ILE A 314 -7.54 7.23 -2.22
N GLY A 315 -8.79 7.51 -1.88
CA GLY A 315 -9.17 8.78 -1.25
C GLY A 315 -10.65 8.80 -0.85
N GLY A 316 -11.00 9.63 0.14
CA GLY A 316 -12.39 9.73 0.63
C GLY A 316 -12.96 8.42 1.19
N GLY A 317 -12.12 7.55 1.74
CA GLY A 317 -12.53 6.24 2.28
C GLY A 317 -12.83 5.17 1.23
N ARG A 318 -12.56 5.43 -0.06
CA ARG A 318 -12.83 4.50 -1.16
C ARG A 318 -11.60 4.31 -2.05
N THR A 319 -11.52 3.14 -2.67
CA THR A 319 -10.53 2.82 -3.71
C THR A 319 -11.25 2.67 -5.04
N THR A 320 -10.88 3.48 -6.03
CA THR A 320 -11.44 3.40 -7.40
C THR A 320 -10.34 2.99 -8.36
N THR A 321 -10.60 1.98 -9.20
CA THR A 321 -9.66 1.54 -10.23
C THR A 321 -10.29 1.66 -11.61
N GLN A 322 -9.54 2.23 -12.55
CA GLN A 322 -9.99 2.47 -13.91
C GLN A 322 -8.89 2.10 -14.90
N THR A 323 -9.29 1.65 -16.08
CA THR A 323 -8.36 1.26 -17.15
C THR A 323 -8.77 1.88 -18.47
N THR A 324 -7.79 2.30 -19.25
CA THR A 324 -7.99 2.74 -20.63
C THR A 324 -6.88 2.21 -21.52
N SER A 325 -7.21 1.90 -22.76
CA SER A 325 -6.23 1.41 -23.75
C SER A 325 -6.07 2.43 -24.86
N VAL A 326 -4.83 2.78 -25.16
CA VAL A 326 -4.49 3.70 -26.25
C VAL A 326 -3.42 3.09 -27.14
N THR A 327 -3.44 3.42 -28.41
CA THR A 327 -2.39 3.02 -29.34
C THR A 327 -1.41 4.18 -29.52
N LEU A 328 -0.15 3.95 -29.17
CA LEU A 328 0.95 4.84 -29.52
C LEU A 328 1.24 4.72 -31.01
N LYS A 329 1.19 5.85 -31.73
CA LYS A 329 1.49 5.93 -33.16
C LYS A 329 2.86 6.58 -33.38
N ARG A 330 3.48 6.28 -34.53
CA ARG A 330 4.75 6.88 -34.94
C ARG A 330 4.56 8.33 -35.33
#